data_AF-A0A0M2V309-F1
#
_entry.id   AF-A0A0M2V309-F1
#
_cell.length_a   1.000
_cell.length_b   1.000
_cell.length_c   1.000
_cell.angle_alpha   90.00
_cell.angle_beta   90.00
_cell.angle_gamma   90.00
#
_symmetry.space_group_name_H-M   'P 1'
#
loop_
_entity.id
_entity.type
_entity.pdbx_description
1 polymer ?
#
loop_
_entity_poly.entity_id
_entity_poly.type
_entity_poly.pdbx_seq_one_letter_code
_entity_poly.pdbx_strand_id
1 'polypeptide(L)' 'MNHYETGRHLPDYDMAKKLAEELDVPVAYFYCDSDEMAKLLMSFHKLTTEQQQKVLEFINAQKGS' A
#
# COMPACT_ATOMS: atom_id res chain seq x y z
N MET A 1 9.18 -23.84 -26.02
CA MET A 1 9.87 -22.61 -25.58
C MET A 1 8.92 -21.83 -24.68
N ASN A 2 9.35 -21.51 -23.46
CA ASN A 2 8.51 -20.99 -22.37
C ASN A 2 8.50 -19.46 -22.39
N HIS A 3 7.35 -18.82 -22.56
CA HIS A 3 7.17 -17.36 -22.55
C HIS A 3 7.05 -16.80 -21.12
N TYR A 4 7.99 -17.14 -20.23
CA TYR A 4 8.06 -16.57 -18.88
C TYR A 4 9.39 -15.85 -18.59
N GLU A 5 10.31 -15.81 -19.56
CA GLU A 5 11.65 -15.20 -19.40
C GLU A 5 11.74 -13.76 -19.90
N THR A 6 10.65 -12.99 -19.82
CA THR A 6 10.72 -11.55 -20.08
C THR A 6 10.03 -10.85 -18.92
N GLY A 7 10.81 -10.39 -17.94
CA GLY A 7 10.38 -9.53 -16.83
C GLY A 7 9.88 -8.15 -17.29
N ARG A 8 8.95 -8.13 -18.24
CA ARG A 8 8.50 -6.94 -19.00
C ARG A 8 6.99 -6.70 -18.94
N HIS A 9 6.25 -7.56 -18.26
CA HIS A 9 4.90 -7.23 -17.80
C HIS A 9 4.93 -7.08 -16.29
N LEU A 10 5.40 -5.92 -15.83
CA LEU A 10 4.87 -5.38 -14.58
C LEU A 10 3.34 -5.40 -14.73
N PRO A 11 2.59 -5.92 -13.75
CA PRO A 11 1.14 -5.84 -13.82
C PRO A 11 0.78 -4.37 -13.99
N ASP A 12 -0.03 -4.06 -15.01
CA ASP A 12 -0.59 -2.72 -15.15
C ASP A 12 -1.29 -2.34 -13.84
N TYR A 13 -1.38 -1.04 -13.53
CA TYR A 13 -1.95 -0.57 -12.27
C TYR A 13 -3.32 -1.19 -11.97
N ASP A 14 -4.13 -1.41 -13.01
CA ASP A 14 -5.43 -2.09 -12.90
C ASP A 14 -5.32 -3.54 -12.43
N MET A 15 -4.29 -4.26 -12.85
CA MET A 15 -4.02 -5.62 -12.38
C MET A 15 -3.51 -5.61 -10.94
N ALA A 16 -2.61 -4.69 -10.58
CA ALA A 16 -2.18 -4.51 -9.20
C ALA A 16 -3.36 -4.16 -8.27
N LYS A 17 -4.31 -3.35 -8.76
CA LYS A 17 -5.53 -3.01 -8.02
C LYS A 17 -6.45 -4.21 -7.81
N LYS A 18 -6.67 -5.03 -8.83
CA LYS A 18 -7.44 -6.28 -8.70
C LYS A 18 -6.81 -7.24 -7.69
N LEU A 19 -5.48 -7.39 -7.74
CA LEU A 19 -4.75 -8.19 -6.76
C LEU A 19 -4.87 -7.61 -5.35
N ALA A 20 -4.86 -6.28 -5.21
CA ALA A 20 -5.02 -5.60 -3.92
C ALA A 20 -6.39 -5.86 -3.31
N GLU A 21 -7.45 -5.81 -4.13
CA GLU A 21 -8.83 -6.10 -3.73
C GLU A 21 -8.99 -7.56 -3.30
N GLU A 22 -8.45 -8.52 -4.06
CA GLU A 22 -8.51 -9.95 -3.71
C GLU A 22 -7.70 -10.30 -2.44
N LEU A 23 -6.64 -9.56 -2.16
CA LEU A 23 -5.77 -9.78 -1.01
C LEU A 23 -6.14 -8.93 0.22
N ASP A 24 -7.15 -8.06 0.13
CA ASP A 24 -7.56 -7.10 1.18
C ASP A 24 -6.37 -6.25 1.68
N VAL A 25 -5.60 -5.71 0.74
CA VAL A 25 -4.45 -4.83 1.00
C VAL A 25 -4.56 -3.54 0.19
N PRO A 26 -3.95 -2.42 0.63
CA PRO A 26 -3.93 -1.21 -0.18
C PRO A 26 -3.03 -1.40 -1.40
N VAL A 27 -3.48 -0.98 -2.58
CA VAL A 27 -2.69 -1.10 -3.83
C VAL A 27 -1.30 -0.47 -3.73
N ALA A 28 -1.15 0.60 -2.93
CA ALA A 28 0.13 1.24 -2.64
C ALA A 28 1.16 0.32 -1.98
N TYR A 29 0.73 -0.77 -1.33
CA TYR A 29 1.59 -1.78 -0.73
C TYR A 29 2.48 -2.47 -1.76
N PHE A 30 2.02 -2.66 -2.99
CA PHE A 30 2.83 -3.27 -4.06
C PHE A 30 3.95 -2.36 -4.59
N TYR A 31 3.93 -1.08 -4.21
CA TYR A 31 4.84 -0.06 -4.73
C TYR A 31 5.69 0.60 -3.64
N CYS A 32 5.67 0.08 -2.40
CA CYS A 32 6.49 0.61 -1.33
C CYS A 32 7.78 -0.22 -1.17
N ASP A 33 8.93 0.46 -1.14
CA ASP A 33 10.25 -0.17 -1.01
C ASP A 33 10.76 -0.27 0.44
N SER A 34 9.99 0.23 1.42
CA SER A 34 10.34 0.22 2.85
C SER A 34 9.36 -0.60 3.66
N ASP A 35 9.91 -1.47 4.52
CA ASP A 35 9.14 -2.28 5.47
C ASP A 35 8.28 -1.42 6.41
N GLU A 36 8.80 -0.26 6.82
CA GLU A 36 8.07 0.70 7.66
C GLU A 36 6.86 1.27 6.91
N MET A 37 7.03 1.61 5.63
CA MET A 37 5.94 2.10 4.79
C MET A 37 4.90 1.02 4.54
N ALA A 38 5.34 -0.21 4.27
CA ALA A 38 4.48 -1.37 4.09
C ALA A 38 3.62 -1.64 5.34
N LYS A 39 4.24 -1.64 6.53
CA LYS A 39 3.56 -1.77 7.82
C LYS A 39 2.56 -0.64 8.05
N LEU A 40 2.96 0.61 7.81
CA LEU A 40 2.07 1.76 7.96
C LEU A 40 0.85 1.63 7.05
N LEU A 41 1.04 1.33 5.76
CA LEU A 41 -0.04 1.18 4.79
C LEU A 41 -1.01 0.08 5.20
N MET A 42 -0.52 -1.11 5.56
CA MET A 42 -1.36 -2.21 6.03
C MET A 42 -2.11 -1.87 7.33
N SER A 43 -1.43 -1.28 8.31
CA SER A 43 -2.06 -0.89 9.57
C SER A 43 -3.13 0.17 9.33
N PHE A 44 -2.82 1.20 8.53
CA PHE A 44 -3.73 2.31 8.23
C PHE A 44 -4.96 1.85 7.42
N HIS A 45 -4.78 0.91 6.48
CA HIS A 45 -5.87 0.34 5.70
C HIS A 45 -6.93 -0.37 6.55
N LYS A 46 -6.53 -0.98 7.67
CA LYS A 46 -7.42 -1.71 8.59
C LYS A 46 -8.16 -0.82 9.59
N LEU A 47 -7.83 0.47 9.64
CA LEU A 47 -8.44 1.42 10.58
C LEU A 47 -9.77 1.95 10.06
N THR A 48 -10.66 2.30 10.99
CA THR A 48 -11.85 3.09 10.66
C THR A 48 -11.46 4.51 10.25
N THR A 49 -12.34 5.21 9.55
CA THR A 49 -12.13 6.61 9.15
C THR A 49 -11.75 7.51 10.35
N GLU A 50 -12.38 7.33 11.50
CA GLU A 50 -12.07 8.12 12.71
C GLU A 50 -10.67 7.81 13.26
N GLN A 51 -10.26 6.55 13.24
CA GLN A 51 -8.92 6.13 13.66
C GLN A 51 -7.85 6.65 12.69
N GLN A 52 -8.12 6.60 11.38
CA GLN A 52 -7.25 7.16 10.36
C GLN A 52 -7.02 8.66 10.57
N GLN A 53 -8.08 9.42 10.89
CA GLN A 53 -7.98 10.85 11.21
C GLN A 53 -7.06 11.10 12.41
N LYS A 54 -7.22 10.34 13.50
CA LYS A 54 -6.36 10.45 14.70
C LYS A 54 -4.89 10.17 14.38
N VAL A 55 -4.61 9.19 13.52
CA VAL A 55 -3.23 8.90 13.07
C VAL A 55 -2.66 10.08 12.27
N LEU A 56 -3.44 10.65 11.35
CA LEU A 56 -3.00 11.80 10.55
C LEU A 56 -2.76 13.05 11.43
N GLU A 57 -3.63 13.31 12.40
CA GLU A 57 -3.46 14.37 13.38
C GLU A 57 -2.17 14.20 14.19
N PHE A 58 -1.92 12.99 14.69
CA PHE A 58 -0.68 12.67 15.41
C PHE A 58 0.56 12.94 14.55
N ILE A 59 0.59 12.44 13.31
CA ILE A 59 1.71 12.64 12.38
C ILE A 59 1.91 14.14 12.09
N ASN A 60 0.84 14.89 11.86
CA ASN A 60 0.91 16.32 11.58
C ASN A 60 1.41 17.12 12.79
N ALA A 61 1.03 16.73 14.01
CA ALA A 61 1.54 17.35 15.23
C ALA A 61 3.05 17.15 15.40
N GLN A 62 3.60 16.00 15.00
CA GLN A 62 5.05 15.75 15.07
C GLN A 62 5.86 16.51 14.00
N LYS A 63 5.25 16.87 12.87
CA LYS A 63 5.91 17.64 11.79
C LYS A 63 6.11 19.13 12.13
N GLY A 64 5.50 19.60 13.21
CA GLY A 64 5.52 21.00 13.64
C GLY A 64 6.44 21.31 14.85
N SER A 65 7.32 20.40 15.26
CA SER A 65 8.35 20.63 16.30
C SER A 65 9.76 20.56 15.74
#